data_AF-A0AAV0UFS4-F1
#
_entry.id   AF-A0AAV0UFS4-F1
#
_cell.length_a   1.000
_cell.length_b   1.000
_cell.length_c   1.000
_cell.angle_alpha   90.00
_cell.angle_beta   90.00
_cell.angle_gamma   90.00
#
_symmetry.space_group_name_H-M   'P 1'
#
loop_
_entity.id
_entity.type
_entity.pdbx_description
1 polymer ?
#
loop_
_entity_poly.entity_id
_entity_poly.type
_entity_poly.pdbx_seq_one_letter_code
_entity_poly.pdbx_strand_id
1 'polypeptide(L)'
;MQQEHLKSLVLFYIKCVGAKGPFLADDGEADTLDPNDRHVSTSKKFAAGLVEVKSFIDDQGSFVPEILATMDDGEVRDVVENVATLFINTINGIDEIVAERDPNNRGVNSEDSKLPPVAPYDLVLIRNSEFSAIVRSQKERLLAR
;
A
#
# COMPACT_ATOMS: atom_id res chain seq x y z
N MET A 1 2.74 7.89 -11.22
CA MET A 1 3.88 7.68 -10.31
C MET A 1 3.48 7.06 -8.97
N GLN A 2 2.86 7.76 -8.00
CA GLN A 2 2.56 7.16 -6.67
C GLN A 2 1.59 5.96 -6.73
N GLN A 3 0.49 6.07 -7.47
CA GLN A 3 -0.45 4.96 -7.64
C GLN A 3 0.17 3.74 -8.35
N GLU A 4 1.11 3.96 -9.27
CA GLU A 4 1.82 2.89 -9.96
C GLU A 4 2.77 2.16 -9.01
N HIS A 5 3.45 2.89 -8.12
CA HIS A 5 4.29 2.27 -7.09
C HIS A 5 3.48 1.43 -6.10
N LEU A 6 2.28 1.89 -5.70
CA LEU A 6 1.39 1.10 -4.85
C LEU A 6 0.93 -0.19 -5.55
N LYS A 7 0.58 -0.11 -6.84
CA LYS A 7 0.26 -1.30 -7.64
C LYS A 7 1.44 -2.26 -7.75
N SER A 8 2.65 -1.75 -8.00
CA SER A 8 3.86 -2.58 -8.04
C SER A 8 4.13 -3.24 -6.69
N LEU A 9 3.86 -2.56 -5.59
CA LEU A 9 4.02 -3.10 -4.24
C LEU A 9 3.00 -4.21 -3.96
N VAL A 10 1.74 -4.01 -4.33
CA VAL A 10 0.70 -5.06 -4.25
C VAL A 10 1.12 -6.30 -5.06
N LEU A 11 1.57 -6.12 -6.30
CA LEU A 11 2.04 -7.23 -7.14
C LEU A 11 3.25 -7.96 -6.55
N PHE A 12 4.16 -7.22 -5.91
CA PHE A 12 5.29 -7.82 -5.21
C PHE A 12 4.82 -8.73 -4.06
N TYR A 13 3.94 -8.23 -3.19
CA TYR A 13 3.41 -9.03 -2.08
C TYR A 13 2.58 -10.23 -2.55
N ILE A 14 1.79 -10.06 -3.62
CA ILE A 14 1.08 -11.17 -4.27
C ILE A 14 2.06 -12.25 -4.71
N LYS A 15 3.15 -11.86 -5.37
CA LYS A 15 4.17 -12.79 -5.86
C LYS A 15 4.90 -13.52 -4.73
N CYS A 16 5.16 -12.86 -3.60
CA CYS A 16 5.83 -13.49 -2.47
C CYS A 16 5.11 -14.73 -1.98
N VAL A 17 3.79 -14.66 -1.78
CA VAL A 17 3.00 -15.74 -1.17
C VAL A 17 2.06 -16.46 -2.15
N GLY A 18 2.21 -16.21 -3.45
CA GLY A 18 1.33 -16.80 -4.47
C GLY A 18 -0.15 -16.42 -4.30
N ALA A 19 -0.44 -15.23 -3.77
CA ALA A 19 -1.82 -14.82 -3.55
C ALA A 19 -2.59 -14.71 -4.88
N LYS A 20 -3.88 -15.01 -4.84
CA LYS A 20 -4.82 -14.89 -5.96
C LYS A 20 -5.76 -13.72 -5.72
N GLY A 21 -6.18 -13.06 -6.79
CA GLY A 21 -7.05 -11.88 -6.77
C GLY A 21 -6.48 -10.69 -7.58
N PRO A 22 -7.15 -9.53 -7.60
CA PRO A 22 -8.41 -9.27 -6.90
C PRO A 22 -9.59 -10.05 -7.50
N PHE A 23 -10.42 -10.66 -6.66
CA PHE A 23 -11.67 -11.30 -7.05
C PHE A 23 -12.79 -10.27 -7.18
N LEU A 24 -13.74 -10.52 -8.08
CA LEU A 24 -14.95 -9.71 -8.19
C LEU A 24 -15.89 -10.01 -7.00
N ALA A 25 -16.59 -8.98 -6.51
CA ALA A 25 -17.36 -9.00 -5.27
C ALA A 25 -18.50 -10.03 -5.23
N ASP A 26 -18.97 -10.47 -6.40
CA ASP A 26 -20.07 -11.42 -6.57
C ASP A 26 -19.51 -12.74 -7.10
N ASP A 27 -18.89 -13.57 -6.25
CA ASP A 27 -18.66 -15.02 -6.50
C ASP A 27 -17.30 -15.44 -7.09
N GLY A 28 -16.39 -14.52 -7.45
CA GLY A 28 -15.14 -14.84 -8.17
C GLY A 28 -14.07 -15.62 -7.38
N GLU A 29 -14.19 -15.70 -6.06
CA GLU A 29 -13.25 -16.40 -5.18
C GLU A 29 -13.37 -17.94 -5.32
N ALA A 30 -14.59 -18.48 -5.46
CA ALA A 30 -14.82 -19.93 -5.41
C ALA A 30 -14.33 -20.69 -6.66
N ASP A 31 -14.37 -20.06 -7.84
CA ASP A 31 -13.99 -20.70 -9.11
C ASP A 31 -12.47 -20.71 -9.35
N THR A 32 -11.70 -19.92 -8.59
CA THR A 32 -10.24 -19.73 -8.80
C THR A 32 -9.37 -20.39 -7.74
N LEU A 33 -9.97 -20.77 -6.61
CA LEU A 33 -9.30 -21.47 -5.51
C LEU A 33 -9.48 -22.99 -5.66
N ASP A 34 -8.43 -23.75 -5.35
CA ASP A 34 -8.54 -25.21 -5.31
C ASP A 34 -9.34 -25.60 -4.06
N PRO A 35 -10.50 -26.27 -4.19
CA PRO A 35 -11.31 -26.66 -3.04
C PRO A 35 -10.61 -27.66 -2.11
N ASN A 36 -9.53 -28.31 -2.56
CA ASN A 36 -8.74 -29.22 -1.75
C ASN A 36 -7.58 -28.52 -1.01
N ASP A 37 -7.26 -27.28 -1.37
CA ASP A 37 -6.21 -26.52 -0.72
C ASP A 37 -6.79 -25.55 0.32
N ARG A 38 -6.10 -25.40 1.44
CA ARG A 38 -6.52 -24.50 2.51
C ARG A 38 -6.04 -23.10 2.16
N HIS A 39 -6.97 -22.16 2.12
CA HIS A 39 -6.70 -20.77 1.78
C HIS A 39 -7.02 -19.83 2.95
N VAL A 40 -6.29 -18.73 3.03
CA VAL A 40 -6.55 -17.62 3.94
C VAL A 40 -7.01 -16.41 3.13
N SER A 41 -8.16 -15.86 3.52
CA SER A 41 -8.79 -14.69 2.90
C SER A 41 -9.47 -13.85 3.99
N THR A 42 -9.16 -12.55 4.07
CA THR A 42 -9.74 -11.67 5.11
C THR A 42 -10.79 -10.69 4.58
N SER A 43 -10.82 -10.45 3.26
CA SER A 43 -11.69 -9.46 2.61
C SER A 43 -12.47 -10.01 1.42
N LYS A 44 -12.31 -11.31 1.08
CA LYS A 44 -12.81 -11.95 -0.16
C LYS A 44 -12.27 -11.35 -1.47
N LYS A 45 -11.39 -10.35 -1.41
CA LYS A 45 -10.73 -9.77 -2.59
C LYS A 45 -9.46 -10.56 -2.96
N PHE A 46 -8.71 -10.98 -1.96
CA PHE A 46 -7.46 -11.72 -2.15
C PHE A 46 -7.43 -12.92 -1.23
N ALA A 47 -6.85 -14.01 -1.71
CA ALA A 47 -6.65 -15.23 -0.94
C ALA A 47 -5.24 -15.80 -1.20
N ALA A 48 -4.63 -16.42 -0.20
CA ALA A 48 -3.36 -17.12 -0.33
C ALA A 48 -3.51 -18.58 0.09
N GLY A 49 -2.96 -19.50 -0.70
CA GLY A 49 -2.87 -20.92 -0.35
C GLY A 49 -1.78 -21.14 0.70
N LEU A 50 -2.04 -22.03 1.65
CA LEU A 50 -1.05 -22.31 2.71
C LEU A 50 0.20 -23.01 2.17
N VAL A 51 0.10 -23.74 1.05
CA VAL A 51 1.23 -24.42 0.42
C VAL A 51 2.22 -23.40 -0.14
N GLU A 52 1.76 -22.41 -0.90
CA GLU A 52 2.62 -21.36 -1.45
C GLU A 52 3.22 -20.50 -0.34
N VAL A 53 2.46 -20.19 0.70
CA VAL A 53 2.95 -19.44 1.86
C VAL A 53 4.04 -20.24 2.58
N LYS A 54 3.84 -21.55 2.79
CA LYS A 54 4.87 -22.40 3.41
C LYS A 54 6.13 -22.45 2.55
N SER A 55 5.99 -22.61 1.23
CA SER A 55 7.10 -22.57 0.30
C SER A 55 7.89 -21.25 0.40
N PHE A 56 7.19 -20.12 0.46
CA PHE A 56 7.81 -18.81 0.66
C PHE A 56 8.58 -18.71 1.99
N ILE A 57 8.02 -19.22 3.08
CA ILE A 57 8.67 -19.24 4.39
C ILE A 57 9.92 -20.12 4.35
N ASP A 58 9.83 -21.28 3.71
CA ASP A 58 10.96 -22.21 3.58
C ASP A 58 12.11 -21.60 2.75
N ASP A 59 11.80 -20.67 1.84
CA ASP A 59 12.76 -19.97 0.98
C ASP A 59 13.44 -18.74 1.66
N GLN A 60 13.16 -18.46 2.94
CA GLN A 60 13.76 -17.32 3.68
C GLN A 60 15.19 -17.59 4.21
N GLY A 61 15.82 -18.66 3.75
CA GLY A 61 17.15 -19.10 4.20
C GLY A 61 17.11 -20.08 5.37
N SER A 62 18.23 -20.75 5.63
CA SER A 62 18.27 -21.99 6.44
C SER A 62 17.76 -21.86 7.88
N PHE A 63 17.88 -20.68 8.49
CA PHE A 63 17.44 -20.45 9.86
C PHE A 63 15.94 -20.73 10.05
N VAL A 64 15.09 -20.29 9.12
CA VAL A 64 13.63 -20.39 9.28
C VAL A 64 13.14 -21.84 9.21
N PRO A 65 13.49 -22.65 8.18
CA PRO A 65 13.19 -24.08 8.15
C PRO A 65 13.76 -24.85 9.34
N GLU A 66 14.96 -24.51 9.82
CA GLU A 66 15.56 -25.14 11.00
C GLU A 66 14.70 -24.94 12.25
N ILE A 67 14.15 -23.74 12.45
CA ILE A 67 13.23 -23.46 13.56
C ILE A 67 11.90 -24.19 13.35
N LEU A 68 11.32 -24.16 12.14
CA LEU A 68 10.07 -24.87 11.85
C LEU A 68 10.20 -26.38 12.07
N ALA A 69 11.37 -26.98 11.81
CA ALA A 69 11.62 -28.39 12.05
C ALA A 69 11.64 -28.78 13.54
N THR A 70 11.72 -27.80 14.45
CA THR A 70 11.62 -28.03 15.91
C THR A 70 10.21 -27.95 16.45
N MET A 71 9.26 -27.46 15.64
CA MET A 71 7.85 -27.27 15.99
C MET A 71 7.03 -28.50 15.62
N ASP A 72 5.86 -28.65 16.24
CA ASP A 72 4.88 -29.64 15.79
C ASP A 72 4.08 -29.15 14.57
N ASP A 73 3.40 -30.07 13.89
CA ASP A 73 2.63 -29.76 12.67
C ASP A 73 1.52 -28.72 12.89
N GLY A 74 0.94 -28.67 14.10
CA GLY A 74 -0.06 -27.69 14.49
C GLY A 74 0.54 -26.29 14.63
N GLU A 75 1.68 -26.20 15.32
CA GLU A 75 2.43 -24.95 15.47
C GLU A 75 2.91 -24.41 14.11
N VAL A 76 3.47 -25.27 13.26
CA VAL A 76 3.90 -24.89 11.90
C VAL A 76 2.70 -24.36 11.11
N ARG A 77 1.56 -25.05 11.15
CA ARG A 77 0.35 -24.60 10.47
C ARG A 77 -0.10 -23.23 10.97
N ASP A 78 -0.10 -23.00 12.28
CA ASP A 78 -0.50 -21.71 12.86
C ASP A 78 0.45 -20.59 12.43
N VAL A 79 1.76 -20.85 12.35
CA VAL A 79 2.74 -19.89 11.80
C VAL A 79 2.42 -19.57 10.33
N VAL A 80 2.19 -20.57 9.50
CA VAL A 80 1.88 -20.39 8.07
C VAL A 80 0.57 -19.60 7.90
N GLU A 81 -0.47 -19.90 8.68
CA GLU A 81 -1.75 -19.18 8.67
C GLU A 81 -1.60 -17.71 9.10
N ASN A 82 -0.78 -17.45 10.12
CA ASN A 82 -0.50 -16.09 10.58
C ASN A 82 0.29 -15.28 9.54
N VAL A 83 1.28 -15.89 8.89
CA VAL A 83 2.03 -15.25 7.79
C VAL A 83 1.11 -14.99 6.61
N ALA A 84 0.29 -15.96 6.20
CA ALA A 84 -0.69 -15.76 5.14
C ALA A 84 -1.64 -14.59 5.46
N THR A 85 -2.14 -14.53 6.69
CA THR A 85 -3.01 -13.45 7.18
C THR A 85 -2.31 -12.08 7.12
N LEU A 86 -1.03 -12.02 7.53
CA LEU A 86 -0.24 -10.79 7.46
C LEU A 86 -0.12 -10.27 6.03
N PHE A 87 0.23 -11.13 5.08
CA PHE A 87 0.37 -10.75 3.67
C PHE A 87 -0.96 -10.31 3.07
N ILE A 88 -2.04 -11.07 3.30
CA ILE A 88 -3.36 -10.72 2.78
C ILE A 88 -3.87 -9.40 3.36
N ASN A 89 -3.70 -9.16 4.67
CA ASN A 89 -4.06 -7.88 5.27
C ASN A 89 -3.22 -6.72 4.74
N THR A 90 -1.94 -6.95 4.48
CA THR A 90 -1.05 -5.93 3.89
C THR A 90 -1.48 -5.60 2.46
N ILE A 91 -1.77 -6.61 1.64
CA ILE A 91 -2.26 -6.44 0.27
C ILE A 91 -3.58 -5.64 0.27
N ASN A 92 -4.54 -6.06 1.10
CA ASN A 92 -5.82 -5.35 1.25
C ASN A 92 -5.62 -3.90 1.69
N GLY A 93 -4.80 -3.67 2.71
CA GLY A 93 -4.54 -2.33 3.23
C GLY A 93 -3.91 -1.41 2.18
N ILE A 94 -2.98 -1.92 1.36
CA ILE A 94 -2.35 -1.14 0.28
C ILE A 94 -3.33 -0.90 -0.87
N ASP A 95 -4.13 -1.89 -1.25
CA ASP A 95 -5.16 -1.78 -2.30
C ASP A 95 -6.21 -0.71 -1.94
N GLU A 96 -6.51 -0.55 -0.65
CA GLU A 96 -7.41 0.47 -0.12
C GLU A 96 -6.79 1.87 -0.03
N ILE A 97 -5.47 2.03 -0.22
CA ILE A 97 -4.83 3.35 -0.26
C ILE A 97 -5.28 4.07 -1.53
N VAL A 98 -6.29 4.92 -1.37
CA VAL A 98 -6.70 5.90 -2.36
C VAL A 98 -6.06 7.24 -2.00
N ALA A 99 -5.47 7.90 -2.99
CA ALA A 99 -5.04 9.28 -2.81
C ALA A 99 -6.27 10.15 -2.55
N GLU A 100 -6.47 10.57 -1.31
CA GLU A 100 -7.51 11.52 -0.96
C GLU A 100 -7.21 12.84 -1.68
N ARG A 101 -8.09 13.25 -2.60
CA ARG A 101 -8.15 14.65 -3.02
C ARG A 101 -8.80 15.41 -1.88
N ASP A 102 -7.99 15.92 -0.94
CA ASP A 102 -8.48 16.92 -0.01
C ASP A 102 -9.02 18.10 -0.85
N PRO A 103 -10.33 18.41 -0.81
CA PRO A 103 -10.90 19.51 -1.59
C PRO A 103 -10.35 20.88 -1.16
N ASN A 104 -9.77 20.97 0.04
CA ASN A 104 -9.02 22.14 0.53
C ASN A 104 -7.55 22.12 0.13
N ASN A 105 -7.05 21.01 -0.41
CA ASN A 105 -5.75 20.94 -1.06
C ASN A 105 -5.91 21.56 -2.45
N ARG A 106 -6.05 22.89 -2.48
CA ARG A 106 -6.04 23.68 -3.72
C ARG A 106 -4.75 23.31 -4.44
N GLY A 107 -4.88 22.52 -5.50
CA GLY A 107 -3.74 22.12 -6.29
C GLY A 107 -2.98 23.35 -6.75
N VAL A 108 -1.67 23.21 -6.88
CA VAL A 108 -0.71 24.23 -7.37
C VAL A 108 -1.17 24.92 -8.68
N ASN A 109 -2.14 24.34 -9.38
CA ASN A 109 -2.68 24.78 -10.66
C ASN A 109 -4.07 25.44 -10.58
N SER A 110 -4.66 25.69 -9.40
CA SER A 110 -5.82 26.59 -9.36
C SER A 110 -5.33 28.00 -9.66
N GLU A 111 -5.98 28.75 -10.55
CA GLU A 111 -5.58 30.13 -10.87
C GLU A 111 -5.46 31.02 -9.61
N ASP A 112 -6.16 30.65 -8.54
CA ASP A 112 -6.13 31.29 -7.22
C ASP A 112 -4.94 30.90 -6.32
N SER A 113 -4.04 30.02 -6.77
CA SER A 113 -2.93 29.44 -6.01
C SER A 113 -1.61 29.63 -6.75
N LYS A 114 -1.22 30.88 -7.02
CA LYS A 114 0.19 31.16 -7.37
C LYS A 114 1.07 30.77 -6.19
N LEU A 115 1.82 29.68 -6.33
CA LEU A 115 2.89 29.38 -5.39
C LEU A 115 3.92 30.52 -5.42
N PRO A 116 4.49 30.92 -4.28
CA PRO A 116 5.64 31.81 -4.27
C PRO A 116 6.76 31.19 -5.13
N PRO A 117 7.53 31.99 -5.86
CA PRO A 117 8.74 31.50 -6.51
C PRO A 117 9.69 30.96 -5.45
N VAL A 118 10.12 29.70 -5.61
CA VAL A 118 10.95 28.98 -4.63
C VAL A 118 12.42 28.95 -5.01
N ALA A 119 12.76 29.32 -6.24
CA ALA A 119 14.14 29.36 -6.70
C ALA A 119 14.81 30.69 -6.28
N PRO A 120 16.07 30.67 -5.83
CA PRO A 120 16.78 31.89 -5.43
C PRO A 120 16.82 32.97 -6.52
N TYR A 121 16.96 32.58 -7.79
CA TYR A 121 16.98 33.52 -8.90
C TYR A 121 15.60 34.16 -9.16
N ASP A 122 14.52 33.42 -8.94
CA ASP A 122 13.18 33.97 -9.08
C ASP A 122 12.83 34.92 -7.93
N LEU A 123 13.30 34.65 -6.71
CA LEU A 123 13.09 35.52 -5.54
C LEU A 123 13.72 36.90 -5.71
N VAL A 124 14.88 36.98 -6.37
CA VAL A 124 15.59 38.25 -6.63
C VAL A 124 14.84 39.11 -7.66
N LEU A 125 13.99 38.50 -8.50
CA LEU A 125 13.19 39.22 -9.50
C LEU A 125 11.91 39.83 -8.92
N ILE A 126 11.54 39.49 -7.69
CA ILE A 126 10.31 39.96 -7.04
C ILE A 126 10.59 41.26 -6.29
N ARG A 127 9.64 42.21 -6.38
CA ARG A 127 9.71 43.43 -5.56
C ARG A 127 9.38 43.10 -4.09
N ASN A 128 10.02 43.79 -3.14
CA ASN A 128 9.77 43.58 -1.70
C ASN A 128 8.28 43.65 -1.31
N SER A 129 7.50 44.53 -1.95
CA SER A 129 6.06 44.67 -1.74
C SER A 129 5.26 43.45 -2.21
N GLU A 130 5.67 42.87 -3.33
CA GLU A 130 5.04 41.70 -3.95
C GLU A 130 5.37 40.43 -3.16
N PHE A 131 6.64 40.27 -2.74
CA PHE A 131 7.03 39.22 -1.80
C PHE A 131 6.21 39.27 -0.50
N SER A 132 6.08 40.47 0.09
CA SER A 132 5.29 40.66 1.32
C SER A 132 3.80 40.31 1.14
N ALA A 133 3.22 40.62 -0.02
CA ALA A 133 1.84 40.26 -0.34
C ALA A 133 1.66 38.74 -0.46
N ILE A 134 2.61 38.06 -1.09
CA ILE A 134 2.61 36.60 -1.23
C ILE A 134 2.72 35.93 0.14
N VAL A 135 3.66 36.37 0.99
CA VAL A 135 3.84 35.83 2.35
C VAL A 135 2.58 36.02 3.19
N ARG A 136 1.93 37.19 3.11
CA ARG A 136 0.68 37.46 3.84
C ARG A 136 -0.45 36.54 3.39
N SER A 137 -0.65 36.42 2.08
CA SER A 137 -1.67 35.54 1.50
C SER A 137 -1.47 34.07 1.91
N GLN A 138 -0.22 33.58 1.90
CA GLN A 138 0.08 32.21 2.31
C GLN A 138 -0.09 32.00 3.82
N LYS A 139 0.26 33.00 4.64
CA LYS A 139 0.02 32.96 6.09
C LYS A 139 -1.48 32.86 6.41
N GLU A 140 -2.31 33.67 5.76
CA GLU A 140 -3.76 33.65 5.93
C GLU A 140 -4.36 32.30 5.51
N ARG A 141 -3.91 31.74 4.38
CA ARG A 141 -4.31 30.39 3.93
C ARG A 141 -4.00 29.30 4.96
N LEU A 142 -2.81 29.35 5.56
CA LEU A 142 -2.38 28.35 6.55
C LEU A 142 -3.12 28.47 7.88
N LEU A 143 -3.54 29.67 8.26
CA LEU A 143 -4.28 29.94 9.50
C LEU A 143 -5.81 29.77 9.36
N ALA A 144 -6.33 29.67 8.14
CA ALA A 144 -7.75 29.45 7.85
C ALA A 144 -8.15 27.95 7.86
N ARG A 145 -7.22 27.06 8.26
CA ARG A 145 -7.47 25.66 8.60
C ARG A 145 -7.72 25.54 10.10
#